data_AF-A0A1H1KBE6-F1
#
_entry.id   AF-A0A1H1KBE6-F1
#
_cell.length_a   1.000
_cell.length_b   1.000
_cell.length_c   1.000
_cell.angle_alpha   90.00
_cell.angle_beta   90.00
_cell.angle_gamma   90.00
#
_symmetry.space_group_name_H-M   'P 1'
#
loop_
_entity.id
_entity.type
_entity.pdbx_description
1 polymer ?
#
loop_
_entity_poly.entity_id
_entity_poly.type
_entity_poly.pdbx_seq_one_letter_code
_entity_poly.pdbx_strand_id
1 'polypeptide(L)'
;MATNFFQQQDSARRKTFQLVVYFVLAILILIALVYGLLVALSMYGAHEPVSWWQPDMLLLAAPAVGILVGGASALKVAQLASGGQAVALMLAVRRVPGTTTDARQKRLLNVVEEMALAAGVPVPPVYVLPETGINAFAAGYAPGDAVVAVSQGCLDYLTRDELQGVVAHEFSHILNGDMRLNIRLIGLIFGIMALSIIGRSPSSCRSVRRVHCTARRKNWRVPAGLPTPTARDRRTGGYTPCSGFLIADDPA
;
A
#
# COMPACT_ATOMS: atom_id res chain seq x y z
N MET A 1 -29.83 -30.94 4.93
CA MET A 1 -28.95 -30.94 6.12
C MET A 1 -28.28 -29.59 6.21
N ALA A 2 -28.76 -28.70 7.10
CA ALA A 2 -28.06 -27.46 7.41
C ALA A 2 -26.75 -27.84 8.10
N THR A 3 -25.64 -27.83 7.36
CA THR A 3 -24.32 -27.93 7.95
C THR A 3 -24.16 -26.73 8.89
N ASN A 4 -23.98 -27.01 10.18
CA ASN A 4 -24.04 -26.03 11.24
C ASN A 4 -23.12 -24.83 10.96
N PHE A 5 -23.69 -23.64 10.80
CA PHE A 5 -22.96 -22.38 10.72
C PHE A 5 -21.89 -22.25 11.83
N PHE A 6 -22.22 -22.75 13.04
CA PHE A 6 -21.30 -22.83 14.17
C PHE A 6 -20.10 -23.77 13.92
N GLN A 7 -20.28 -24.92 13.27
CA GLN A 7 -19.18 -25.82 12.91
C GLN A 7 -18.24 -25.20 11.87
N GLN A 8 -18.77 -24.36 10.97
CA GLN A 8 -17.94 -23.61 10.01
C GLN A 8 -17.15 -22.50 10.70
N GLN A 9 -17.75 -21.79 11.66
CA GLN A 9 -17.04 -20.79 12.48
C GLN A 9 -15.91 -21.41 13.31
N ASP A 10 -16.15 -22.57 13.94
CA ASP A 10 -15.13 -23.27 14.73
C ASP A 10 -14.00 -23.80 13.84
N SER A 11 -14.33 -24.29 12.64
CA SER A 11 -13.34 -24.72 11.66
C SER A 11 -12.47 -23.55 11.18
N ALA A 12 -13.05 -22.37 10.97
CA ALA A 12 -12.32 -21.16 10.61
C ALA A 12 -11.35 -20.74 11.73
N ARG A 13 -11.82 -20.72 12.99
CA ARG A 13 -10.97 -20.41 14.16
C ARG A 13 -9.82 -21.38 14.33
N ARG A 14 -10.05 -22.69 14.17
CA ARG A 14 -8.98 -23.70 14.22
C ARG A 14 -7.94 -23.50 13.14
N LYS A 15 -8.36 -23.18 11.90
CA LYS A 15 -7.43 -22.88 10.81
C LYS A 15 -6.62 -21.61 11.09
N THR A 16 -7.23 -20.55 11.61
CA THR A 16 -6.49 -19.34 12.03
C THR A 16 -5.48 -19.66 13.12
N PHE A 17 -5.86 -20.45 14.13
CA PHE A 17 -4.93 -20.88 15.17
C PHE A 17 -3.76 -21.70 14.62
N GLN A 18 -4.04 -22.66 13.72
CA GLN A 18 -2.99 -23.43 13.03
C GLN A 18 -2.03 -22.52 12.25
N LEU A 19 -2.54 -21.52 11.52
CA LEU A 19 -1.69 -20.55 10.80
C LEU A 19 -0.80 -19.74 11.75
N VAL A 20 -1.32 -19.33 12.91
CA VAL A 20 -0.53 -18.65 13.94
C VAL A 20 0.56 -19.57 14.50
N VAL A 21 0.25 -20.84 14.75
CA VAL A 21 1.25 -21.83 15.19
C VAL A 21 2.35 -22.00 14.15
N TYR A 22 2.00 -22.13 12.86
CA TYR A 22 2.99 -22.21 11.78
C TYR A 22 3.84 -20.95 11.67
N PHE A 23 3.26 -19.77 11.88
CA PHE A 23 4.00 -18.50 11.88
C PHE A 23 5.00 -18.43 13.04
N VAL A 24 4.61 -18.82 14.25
CA VAL A 24 5.51 -18.89 15.40
C VAL A 24 6.63 -19.91 15.16
N LEU A 25 6.29 -21.09 14.64
CA LEU A 25 7.28 -22.10 14.28
C LEU A 25 8.28 -21.58 13.24
N ALA A 26 7.81 -20.83 12.23
CA ALA A 26 8.68 -20.22 11.23
C ALA A 26 9.65 -19.21 11.85
N ILE A 27 9.21 -18.41 12.82
CA ILE A 27 10.10 -17.48 13.56
C ILE A 27 11.14 -18.26 14.39
N LEU A 28 10.73 -19.34 15.06
CA LEU A 28 11.66 -20.17 15.83
C LEU A 28 12.72 -20.83 14.93
N ILE A 29 12.31 -21.37 13.78
CA ILE A 29 13.23 -21.93 12.78
C ILE A 29 14.19 -20.84 12.29
N LEU A 30 13.69 -19.64 11.99
CA LEU A 30 14.51 -18.52 11.58
C LEU A 30 15.55 -18.14 12.65
N ILE A 31 15.15 -18.05 13.93
CA ILE A 31 16.06 -17.78 15.04
C ILE A 31 17.14 -18.87 15.13
N ALA A 32 16.74 -20.14 15.00
CA ALA A 32 17.68 -21.26 15.02
C ALA A 32 18.68 -21.22 13.86
N LEU A 33 18.23 -20.84 12.65
CA LEU A 33 19.10 -20.68 11.48
C LEU A 33 20.08 -19.50 11.65
N VAL A 34 19.61 -18.36 12.16
CA VAL A 34 20.48 -17.20 12.45
C VAL A 34 21.51 -17.55 13.53
N TYR A 35 21.09 -18.21 14.60
CA TYR A 35 21.98 -18.69 15.66
C TYR A 35 23.03 -19.67 15.11
N GLY A 36 22.61 -20.68 14.35
CA GLY A 36 23.51 -21.65 13.73
C GLY A 36 24.53 -21.00 12.79
N LEU A 37 24.10 -19.99 12.01
CA LEU A 37 25.00 -19.21 11.15
C LEU A 37 26.03 -18.43 11.98
N LEU A 38 25.63 -17.78 13.07
CA LEU A 38 26.54 -17.03 13.95
C LEU A 38 27.59 -17.95 14.60
N VAL A 39 27.17 -19.11 15.09
CA VAL A 39 28.09 -20.11 15.65
C VAL A 39 29.04 -20.62 14.58
N ALA A 40 28.56 -20.95 13.38
CA ALA A 40 29.40 -21.39 12.26
C ALA A 40 30.45 -20.34 11.85
N LEU A 41 30.07 -19.05 11.81
CA LEU A 41 30.99 -17.95 11.54
C LEU A 41 32.04 -17.80 12.65
N SER A 42 31.65 -17.99 13.91
CA SER A 42 32.59 -17.93 15.04
C SER A 42 33.62 -19.06 15.00
N MET A 43 33.23 -20.26 14.54
CA MET A 43 34.14 -21.41 14.38
C MET A 43 35.16 -21.19 13.27
N TYR A 44 34.74 -20.57 12.16
CA TYR A 44 35.63 -20.33 11.03
C TYR A 44 36.78 -19.36 11.37
N GLY A 45 36.54 -18.39 12.26
CA GLY A 45 37.53 -17.41 12.70
C GLY A 45 38.27 -17.75 13.99
N ALA A 46 37.94 -18.86 14.66
CA ALA A 46 38.50 -19.19 15.95
C ALA A 46 39.77 -20.04 15.84
N HIS A 47 40.79 -19.64 16.60
CA HIS A 47 42.01 -20.44 16.81
C HIS A 47 41.85 -21.50 17.91
N GLU A 48 40.78 -21.40 18.70
CA GLU A 48 40.44 -22.32 19.79
C GLU A 48 39.11 -23.04 19.51
N PRO A 49 38.92 -24.27 20.00
CA PRO A 49 37.68 -25.01 19.80
C PRO A 49 36.51 -24.30 20.48
N VAL A 50 35.58 -23.81 19.67
CA VAL A 50 34.38 -23.11 20.14
C VAL A 50 33.29 -24.14 20.48
N SER A 51 32.48 -23.88 21.51
CA SER A 51 31.32 -24.72 21.86
C SER A 51 30.12 -24.43 20.94
N TRP A 52 29.32 -25.46 20.66
CA TRP A 52 28.10 -25.37 19.85
C TRP A 52 26.93 -24.76 20.64
N TRP A 53 27.02 -24.81 21.97
CA TRP A 53 26.03 -24.26 22.89
C TRP A 53 26.57 -22.98 23.53
N GLN A 54 26.10 -21.84 23.02
CA GLN A 54 26.47 -20.50 23.47
C GLN A 54 25.19 -19.72 23.83
N PRO A 55 24.75 -19.78 25.09
CA PRO A 55 23.50 -19.13 25.50
C PRO A 55 23.55 -17.62 25.29
N ASP A 56 24.73 -16.99 25.41
CA ASP A 56 24.89 -15.55 25.22
C ASP A 56 24.57 -15.11 23.78
N MET A 57 25.00 -15.88 22.78
CA MET A 57 24.67 -15.62 21.37
C MET A 57 23.19 -15.81 21.10
N LEU A 58 22.57 -16.84 21.70
CA LEU A 58 21.13 -17.08 21.56
C LEU A 58 20.30 -15.97 22.21
N LEU A 59 20.70 -15.53 23.41
CA LEU A 59 20.08 -14.44 24.17
C LEU A 59 20.20 -13.09 23.45
N LEU A 60 21.18 -12.92 22.56
CA LEU A 60 21.28 -11.75 21.70
C LEU A 60 20.49 -11.91 20.39
N ALA A 61 20.65 -13.05 19.70
CA ALA A 61 20.09 -13.28 18.38
C ALA A 61 18.55 -13.39 18.41
N ALA A 62 17.99 -14.10 19.39
CA ALA A 62 16.55 -14.30 19.50
C ALA A 62 15.76 -12.98 19.66
N PRO A 63 16.08 -12.08 20.62
CA PRO A 63 15.40 -10.80 20.71
C PRO A 63 15.73 -9.87 19.55
N ALA A 64 16.94 -9.91 18.98
CA ALA A 64 17.27 -9.08 17.81
C ALA A 64 16.36 -9.42 16.62
N VAL A 65 16.20 -10.71 16.30
CA VAL A 65 15.28 -11.19 15.25
C VAL A 65 13.83 -10.89 15.62
N GLY A 66 13.43 -11.15 16.87
CA GLY A 66 12.08 -10.90 17.36
C GLY A 66 11.67 -9.43 17.28
N ILE A 67 12.54 -8.51 17.70
CA ILE A 67 12.33 -7.05 17.61
C ILE A 67 12.27 -6.62 16.16
N LEU A 68 13.14 -7.14 15.29
CA LEU A 68 13.15 -6.77 13.88
C LEU A 68 11.86 -7.21 13.17
N VAL A 69 11.51 -8.49 13.28
CA VAL A 69 10.32 -9.07 12.64
C VAL A 69 9.05 -8.48 13.25
N GLY A 70 8.96 -8.45 14.58
CA GLY A 70 7.80 -7.93 15.30
C GLY A 70 7.63 -6.42 15.11
N GLY A 71 8.71 -5.66 15.16
CA GLY A 71 8.72 -4.22 14.91
C GLY A 71 8.32 -3.88 13.48
N ALA A 72 8.94 -4.53 12.48
CA ALA A 72 8.56 -4.33 11.07
C ALA A 72 7.09 -4.71 10.81
N SER A 73 6.63 -5.80 11.41
CA SER A 73 5.23 -6.23 11.32
C SER A 73 4.28 -5.20 11.94
N ALA A 74 4.55 -4.76 13.17
CA ALA A 74 3.72 -3.79 13.88
C ALA A 74 3.65 -2.44 13.14
N LEU A 75 4.80 -1.95 12.65
CA LEU A 75 4.85 -0.73 11.85
C LEU A 75 4.03 -0.87 10.56
N LYS A 76 4.11 -2.02 9.87
CA LYS A 76 3.33 -2.24 8.65
C LYS A 76 1.84 -2.34 8.92
N VAL A 77 1.43 -3.03 9.99
CA VAL A 77 0.03 -3.07 10.43
C VAL A 77 -0.47 -1.66 10.75
N ALA A 78 0.29 -0.88 11.53
CA ALA A 78 -0.08 0.49 11.87
C ALA A 78 -0.21 1.38 10.62
N GLN A 79 0.71 1.22 9.66
CA GLN A 79 0.67 1.94 8.39
C GLN A 79 -0.60 1.62 7.58
N LEU A 80 -0.96 0.34 7.46
CA LEU A 80 -2.13 -0.11 6.71
C LEU A 80 -3.45 0.16 7.44
N ALA A 81 -3.42 0.18 8.78
CA ALA A 81 -4.59 0.49 9.62
C ALA A 81 -4.96 1.99 9.62
N SER A 82 -4.12 2.86 9.05
CA SER A 82 -4.39 4.30 8.96
C SER A 82 -5.55 4.66 8.01
N GLY A 83 -6.06 3.70 7.24
CA GLY A 83 -7.31 3.80 6.49
C GLY A 83 -7.22 3.23 5.07
N GLY A 84 -8.37 2.97 4.45
CA GLY A 84 -8.44 2.41 3.09
C GLY A 84 -7.77 3.29 2.04
N GLN A 85 -7.82 4.62 2.19
CA GLN A 85 -7.15 5.56 1.29
C GLN A 85 -5.61 5.41 1.31
N ALA A 86 -5.02 5.09 2.46
CA ALA A 86 -3.57 4.86 2.55
C ALA A 86 -3.18 3.61 1.75
N VAL A 87 -4.01 2.56 1.80
CA VAL A 87 -3.82 1.35 0.99
C VAL A 87 -3.98 1.64 -0.50
N ALA A 88 -5.03 2.38 -0.89
CA ALA A 88 -5.24 2.77 -2.29
C ALA A 88 -4.10 3.63 -2.84
N LEU A 89 -3.54 4.53 -2.03
CA LEU A 89 -2.40 5.35 -2.44
C LEU A 89 -1.13 4.50 -2.66
N MET A 90 -0.89 3.49 -1.82
CA MET A 90 0.25 2.58 -1.98
C MET A 90 0.18 1.73 -3.25
N LEU A 91 -1.02 1.45 -3.73
CA LEU A 91 -1.27 0.63 -4.92
C LEU A 91 -1.35 1.45 -6.21
N ALA A 92 -0.98 2.73 -6.17
CA ALA A 92 -0.98 3.65 -7.31
C ALA A 92 -2.33 3.71 -8.07
N VAL A 93 -3.43 3.55 -7.33
CA VAL A 93 -4.77 3.44 -7.94
C VAL A 93 -5.32 4.82 -8.28
N ARG A 94 -5.99 4.95 -9.43
CA ARG A 94 -6.62 6.21 -9.85
C ARG A 94 -8.01 6.32 -9.24
N ARG A 95 -8.26 7.39 -8.47
CA ARG A 95 -9.61 7.66 -7.94
C ARG A 95 -10.57 7.97 -9.09
N VAL A 96 -11.76 7.38 -9.05
CA VAL A 96 -12.84 7.72 -9.97
C VAL A 96 -13.53 8.99 -9.45
N PRO A 97 -13.51 10.10 -10.19
CA PRO A 97 -14.25 11.30 -9.79
C PRO A 97 -15.75 11.05 -9.95
N GLY A 98 -16.56 11.53 -9.00
CA GLY A 98 -18.03 11.43 -9.08
C GLY A 98 -18.63 12.12 -10.31
N THR A 99 -17.90 13.07 -10.91
CA THR A 99 -18.29 13.80 -12.13
C THR A 99 -17.70 13.21 -13.40
N THR A 100 -17.25 11.95 -13.37
CA THR A 100 -16.69 11.29 -14.56
C THR A 100 -17.67 11.29 -15.72
N THR A 101 -17.19 11.48 -16.95
CA THR A 101 -18.00 11.39 -18.18
C THR A 101 -17.97 9.99 -18.79
N ASP A 102 -17.07 9.11 -18.34
CA ASP A 102 -16.94 7.75 -18.83
C ASP A 102 -18.11 6.88 -18.35
N ALA A 103 -18.88 6.33 -19.29
CA ALA A 103 -20.04 5.48 -19.01
C ALA A 103 -19.68 4.24 -18.17
N ARG A 104 -18.49 3.67 -18.35
CA ARG A 104 -18.06 2.48 -17.60
C ARG A 104 -17.75 2.81 -16.15
N GLN A 105 -17.12 3.96 -15.91
CA GLN A 105 -16.86 4.46 -14.56
C GLN A 105 -18.14 4.89 -13.86
N LYS A 106 -19.08 5.52 -14.57
CA LYS A 106 -20.43 5.82 -14.03
C LYS A 106 -21.15 4.54 -13.62
N ARG A 107 -21.12 3.51 -14.47
CA ARG A 107 -21.71 2.20 -14.16
C ARG A 107 -21.13 1.62 -12.86
N LEU A 108 -19.81 1.69 -12.68
CA LEU A 108 -19.15 1.25 -11.45
C LEU A 108 -19.59 2.06 -10.23
N LEU A 109 -19.63 3.39 -10.33
CA LEU A 109 -20.08 4.25 -9.23
C LEU A 109 -21.52 3.92 -8.81
N ASN A 110 -22.43 3.76 -9.78
CA ASN A 110 -23.81 3.37 -9.51
C ASN A 110 -23.90 2.01 -8.81
N VAL A 111 -23.17 1.01 -9.29
CA VAL A 111 -23.13 -0.33 -8.67
C VAL A 111 -22.62 -0.25 -7.22
N VAL A 112 -21.54 0.49 -6.97
CA VAL A 112 -20.99 0.66 -5.60
C VAL A 112 -21.98 1.40 -4.70
N GLU A 113 -22.65 2.43 -5.21
CA GLU A 113 -23.66 3.18 -4.47
C GLU A 113 -24.87 2.30 -4.12
N GLU A 114 -25.38 1.54 -5.08
CA GLU A 114 -26.48 0.57 -4.87
C GLU A 114 -26.11 -0.47 -3.81
N MET A 115 -24.88 -1.01 -3.85
CA MET A 115 -24.41 -1.98 -2.84
C MET A 115 -24.24 -1.33 -1.47
N ALA A 116 -23.72 -0.10 -1.39
CA ALA A 116 -23.57 0.62 -0.14
C ALA A 116 -24.92 0.93 0.52
N LEU A 117 -25.91 1.35 -0.28
CA LEU A 117 -27.27 1.59 0.17
C LEU A 117 -27.92 0.30 0.68
N ALA A 118 -27.80 -0.80 -0.08
CA ALA A 118 -28.34 -2.09 0.31
C ALA A 118 -27.69 -2.64 1.59
N ALA A 119 -26.39 -2.39 1.78
CA ALA A 119 -25.61 -2.81 2.94
C ALA A 119 -25.75 -1.88 4.16
N GLY A 120 -26.35 -0.69 4.01
CA GLY A 120 -26.47 0.30 5.09
C GLY A 120 -25.13 0.88 5.53
N VAL A 121 -24.13 0.96 4.64
CA VAL A 121 -22.81 1.52 4.92
C VAL A 121 -22.56 2.81 4.13
N PRO A 122 -21.67 3.70 4.59
CA PRO A 122 -21.27 4.87 3.81
C PRO A 122 -20.73 4.44 2.44
N VAL A 123 -21.05 5.19 1.38
CA VAL A 123 -20.55 4.90 0.02
C VAL A 123 -19.03 5.02 0.02
N PRO A 124 -18.28 3.91 -0.19
CA PRO A 124 -16.83 3.95 -0.12
C PRO A 124 -16.27 4.68 -1.36
N PRO A 125 -15.14 5.42 -1.24
CA PRO A 125 -14.46 5.95 -2.39
C PRO A 125 -14.02 4.85 -3.35
N VAL A 126 -14.24 5.08 -4.65
CA VAL A 126 -13.98 4.11 -5.71
C VAL A 126 -12.72 4.44 -6.48
N TYR A 127 -11.93 3.41 -6.76
CA TYR A 127 -10.68 3.52 -7.50
C TYR A 127 -10.59 2.50 -8.64
N VAL A 128 -9.80 2.82 -9.68
CA VAL A 128 -9.55 1.94 -10.82
C VAL A 128 -8.06 1.64 -10.96
N LEU A 129 -7.71 0.34 -11.00
CA LEU A 129 -6.35 -0.14 -11.21
C LEU A 129 -6.07 -0.23 -12.73
N PRO A 130 -4.89 0.22 -13.19
CA PRO A 130 -4.48 0.10 -14.59
C PRO A 130 -4.02 -1.33 -14.93
N GLU A 131 -4.86 -2.32 -14.64
CA GLU A 131 -4.60 -3.75 -14.88
C GLU A 131 -5.66 -4.32 -15.83
N THR A 132 -5.23 -5.17 -16.76
CA THR A 132 -6.11 -5.83 -17.75
C THR A 132 -6.79 -7.10 -17.21
N GLY A 133 -6.26 -7.69 -16.13
CA GLY A 133 -6.90 -8.82 -15.46
C GLY A 133 -8.21 -8.41 -14.77
N ILE A 134 -9.07 -9.38 -14.44
CA ILE A 134 -10.31 -9.16 -13.68
C ILE A 134 -9.96 -9.29 -12.20
N ASN A 135 -9.83 -8.16 -11.51
CA ASN A 135 -9.51 -8.09 -10.08
C ASN A 135 -10.36 -7.00 -9.41
N ALA A 136 -10.74 -7.24 -8.16
CA ALA A 136 -11.30 -6.23 -7.27
C ALA A 136 -10.78 -6.47 -5.85
N PHE A 137 -10.73 -5.42 -5.04
CA PHE A 137 -10.48 -5.57 -3.61
C PHE A 137 -11.12 -4.42 -2.83
N ALA A 138 -11.55 -4.73 -1.61
CA ALA A 138 -11.86 -3.74 -0.59
C ALA A 138 -10.70 -3.59 0.41
N ALA A 139 -10.39 -2.35 0.79
CA ALA A 139 -9.37 -2.05 1.79
C ALA A 139 -9.89 -1.03 2.82
N GLY A 140 -9.56 -1.22 4.08
CA GLY A 140 -10.00 -0.38 5.19
C GLY A 140 -9.83 -1.10 6.52
N TYR A 141 -9.87 -0.36 7.63
CA TYR A 141 -9.84 -0.96 8.97
C TYR A 141 -11.25 -1.13 9.57
N ALA A 142 -12.20 -0.32 9.10
CA ALA A 142 -13.60 -0.33 9.46
C ALA A 142 -14.47 -0.03 8.22
N PRO A 143 -15.77 -0.35 8.24
CA PRO A 143 -16.65 -0.01 7.11
C PRO A 143 -16.67 1.49 6.77
N GLY A 144 -16.48 2.36 7.76
CA GLY A 144 -16.48 3.82 7.57
C GLY A 144 -15.22 4.41 6.90
N ASP A 145 -14.11 3.67 6.83
CA ASP A 145 -12.87 4.08 6.16
C ASP A 145 -12.52 3.20 4.95
N ALA A 146 -13.48 2.38 4.53
CA ALA A 146 -13.34 1.45 3.43
C ALA A 146 -13.21 2.17 2.09
N VAL A 147 -12.41 1.60 1.21
CA VAL A 147 -12.31 1.95 -0.21
C VAL A 147 -12.53 0.70 -1.04
N VAL A 148 -13.11 0.86 -2.22
CA VAL A 148 -13.30 -0.22 -3.19
C VAL A 148 -12.48 0.11 -4.42
N ALA A 149 -11.68 -0.86 -4.87
CA ALA A 149 -10.90 -0.72 -6.08
C ALA A 149 -11.19 -1.89 -7.03
N VAL A 150 -11.37 -1.58 -8.31
CA VAL A 150 -11.56 -2.58 -9.36
C VAL A 150 -10.53 -2.37 -10.46
N SER A 151 -10.14 -3.41 -11.18
CA SER A 151 -9.25 -3.29 -12.32
C SER A 151 -9.94 -2.68 -13.55
N GLN A 152 -9.14 -2.15 -14.47
CA GLN A 152 -9.62 -1.73 -15.78
C GLN A 152 -10.22 -2.93 -16.54
N GLY A 153 -9.66 -4.13 -16.39
CA GLY A 153 -10.21 -5.37 -16.93
C GLY A 153 -11.65 -5.65 -16.45
N CYS A 154 -11.98 -5.38 -15.19
CA CYS A 154 -13.36 -5.48 -14.70
C CYS A 154 -14.30 -4.53 -15.45
N LEU A 155 -13.85 -3.32 -15.77
CA LEU A 155 -14.66 -2.34 -16.50
C LEU A 155 -14.81 -2.68 -17.98
N ASP A 156 -13.78 -3.27 -18.57
CA ASP A 156 -13.71 -3.56 -20.00
C ASP A 156 -14.45 -4.85 -20.36
N TYR A 157 -14.33 -5.89 -19.52
CA TYR A 157 -14.81 -7.24 -19.84
C TYR A 157 -16.12 -7.63 -19.15
N LEU A 158 -16.42 -7.09 -17.97
CA LEU A 158 -17.63 -7.49 -17.24
C LEU A 158 -18.86 -6.71 -17.69
N THR A 159 -19.97 -7.45 -17.76
CA THR A 159 -21.31 -6.87 -17.83
C THR A 159 -21.66 -6.17 -16.51
N ARG A 160 -22.77 -5.41 -16.50
CA ARG A 160 -23.22 -4.71 -15.28
C ARG A 160 -23.48 -5.68 -14.14
N ASP A 161 -24.14 -6.79 -14.44
CA ASP A 161 -24.59 -7.76 -13.43
C ASP A 161 -23.42 -8.57 -12.87
N GLU A 162 -22.45 -8.94 -13.73
CA GLU A 162 -21.20 -9.57 -13.29
C GLU A 162 -20.36 -8.61 -12.44
N LEU A 163 -20.25 -7.34 -12.84
CA LEU A 163 -19.56 -6.33 -12.04
C LEU A 163 -20.25 -6.14 -10.68
N GLN A 164 -21.59 -6.15 -10.65
CA GLN A 164 -22.35 -6.09 -9.41
C GLN A 164 -22.10 -7.32 -8.53
N GLY A 165 -22.00 -8.52 -9.12
CA GLY A 165 -21.62 -9.72 -8.38
C GLY A 165 -20.24 -9.63 -7.75
N VAL A 166 -19.23 -9.15 -8.49
CA VAL A 166 -17.87 -8.94 -7.97
C VAL A 166 -17.84 -7.90 -6.87
N VAL A 167 -18.48 -6.75 -7.07
CA VAL A 167 -18.55 -5.68 -6.05
C VAL A 167 -19.32 -6.17 -4.82
N ALA A 168 -20.41 -6.90 -4.98
CA ALA A 168 -21.17 -7.47 -3.87
C ALA A 168 -20.33 -8.45 -3.04
N HIS A 169 -19.49 -9.27 -3.70
CA HIS A 169 -18.52 -10.12 -3.02
C HIS A 169 -17.56 -9.30 -2.15
N GLU A 170 -16.98 -8.22 -2.69
CA GLU A 170 -16.10 -7.33 -1.92
C GLU A 170 -16.82 -6.62 -0.76
N PHE A 171 -18.08 -6.21 -0.93
CA PHE A 171 -18.89 -5.65 0.14
C PHE A 171 -19.13 -6.64 1.28
N SER A 172 -19.23 -7.94 0.98
CA SER A 172 -19.33 -8.96 2.02
C SER A 172 -18.09 -8.97 2.94
N HIS A 173 -16.90 -8.71 2.41
CA HIS A 173 -15.67 -8.57 3.20
C HIS A 173 -15.65 -7.29 4.03
N ILE A 174 -16.24 -6.20 3.52
CA ILE A 174 -16.40 -4.94 4.27
C ILE A 174 -17.29 -5.19 5.50
N LEU A 175 -18.46 -5.82 5.29
CA LEU A 175 -19.46 -6.08 6.32
C LEU A 175 -19.00 -7.10 7.36
N ASN A 176 -18.34 -8.17 6.92
CA ASN A 176 -17.82 -9.21 7.82
C ASN A 176 -16.55 -8.76 8.57
N GLY A 177 -15.95 -7.63 8.17
CA GLY A 177 -14.73 -7.11 8.79
C GLY A 177 -13.47 -7.88 8.41
N ASP A 178 -13.49 -8.65 7.31
CA ASP A 178 -12.36 -9.44 6.84
C ASP A 178 -11.16 -8.57 6.44
N MET A 179 -11.41 -7.30 6.07
CA MET A 179 -10.35 -6.34 5.73
C MET A 179 -9.34 -6.15 6.87
N ARG A 180 -9.81 -6.12 8.13
CA ARG A 180 -8.93 -5.99 9.31
C ARG A 180 -8.04 -7.22 9.45
N LEU A 181 -8.59 -8.40 9.23
CA LEU A 181 -7.85 -9.65 9.27
C LEU A 181 -6.81 -9.69 8.15
N ASN A 182 -7.16 -9.25 6.95
CA ASN A 182 -6.24 -9.15 5.81
C ASN A 182 -5.06 -8.19 6.11
N ILE A 183 -5.34 -6.99 6.65
CA ILE A 183 -4.28 -6.04 7.06
C ILE A 183 -3.31 -6.67 8.06
N ARG A 184 -3.82 -7.42 9.06
CA ARG A 184 -2.98 -8.11 10.04
C ARG A 184 -2.12 -9.19 9.38
N LEU A 185 -2.69 -9.99 8.48
CA LEU A 185 -1.95 -11.02 7.75
C LEU A 185 -0.83 -10.42 6.90
N ILE A 186 -1.13 -9.37 6.12
CA ILE A 186 -0.13 -8.66 5.30
C ILE A 186 1.00 -8.12 6.19
N GLY A 187 0.64 -7.51 7.33
CA GLY A 187 1.63 -7.01 8.28
C GLY A 187 2.50 -8.12 8.89
N LEU A 188 1.92 -9.27 9.25
CA LEU A 188 2.67 -10.43 9.76
C LEU A 188 3.67 -10.95 8.72
N ILE A 189 3.22 -11.14 7.48
CA ILE A 189 4.07 -11.59 6.37
C ILE A 189 5.18 -10.57 6.10
N PHE A 190 4.87 -9.27 6.16
CA PHE A 190 5.86 -8.21 5.98
C PHE A 190 6.99 -8.27 7.01
N GLY A 191 6.71 -8.69 8.25
CA GLY A 191 7.73 -8.85 9.30
C GLY A 191 8.86 -9.79 8.88
N ILE A 192 8.53 -10.94 8.28
CA ILE A 192 9.53 -11.90 7.78
C ILE A 192 10.17 -11.37 6.49
N MET A 193 9.39 -10.74 5.61
CA MET A 193 9.90 -10.17 4.36
C MET A 193 10.91 -9.03 4.59
N ALA A 194 10.79 -8.30 5.71
CA ALA A 194 11.70 -7.21 6.08
C ALA A 194 13.16 -7.70 6.13
N LEU A 195 13.42 -8.94 6.55
CA LEU A 195 14.75 -9.54 6.56
C LEU A 195 15.33 -9.65 5.15
N SER A 196 14.51 -10.08 4.19
CA SER A 196 14.92 -10.16 2.78
C SER A 196 15.16 -8.78 2.18
N ILE A 197 14.35 -7.78 2.55
CA ILE A 197 14.53 -6.39 2.08
C ILE A 197 15.84 -5.81 2.62
N ILE A 198 16.13 -6.02 3.90
CA ILE A 198 17.38 -5.59 4.54
C ILE A 198 18.58 -6.31 3.93
N GLY A 199 18.48 -7.63 3.75
CA GLY A 199 19.56 -8.43 3.16
C GLY A 199 19.80 -8.15 1.68
N ARG A 200 18.77 -7.75 0.93
CA ARG A 200 18.90 -7.34 -0.48
C ARG A 200 19.38 -5.91 -0.65
N SER A 201 19.34 -5.07 0.39
CA SER A 201 19.89 -3.72 0.32
C SER A 201 21.41 -3.83 0.26
N PRO A 202 22.03 -3.76 -0.93
CA PRO A 202 23.47 -3.91 -1.04
C PRO A 202 24.02 -2.56 -0.65
N SER A 203 24.26 -2.33 0.64
CA SER A 203 25.08 -1.24 1.16
C SER A 203 24.97 0.07 0.35
N SER A 204 23.76 0.56 0.07
CA SER A 204 23.55 1.92 -0.44
C SER A 204 23.62 2.92 0.70
N CYS A 205 24.68 2.81 1.49
CA CYS A 205 25.21 3.86 2.35
C CYS A 205 26.56 4.32 1.78
N ARG A 206 26.62 4.52 0.45
CA ARG A 206 27.68 5.28 -0.25
C ARG A 206 27.07 6.06 -1.41
N SER A 207 26.29 7.07 -1.05
CA SER A 207 26.41 8.45 -1.56
C SER A 207 25.09 9.15 -1.33
N VAL A 208 25.02 9.89 -0.22
CA VAL A 208 24.30 11.16 -0.26
C VAL A 208 25.11 12.04 -1.22
N ARG A 209 24.95 11.86 -2.53
CA ARG A 209 25.28 12.93 -3.47
C ARG A 209 24.28 14.01 -3.15
N ARG A 210 24.73 15.04 -2.44
CA ARG A 210 24.11 16.36 -2.45
C ARG A 210 23.69 16.63 -3.89
N VAL A 211 22.39 16.63 -4.15
CA VAL A 211 21.85 17.14 -5.40
C VAL A 211 22.20 18.62 -5.41
N HIS A 212 23.32 18.94 -6.05
CA HIS A 212 23.54 20.28 -6.56
C HIS A 212 22.45 20.49 -7.62
N CYS A 213 21.45 21.29 -7.28
CA CYS A 213 20.53 21.86 -8.27
C CYS A 213 21.32 22.81 -9.17
N THR A 214 22.03 22.29 -10.15
CA THR A 214 22.41 23.08 -11.33
C THR A 214 21.17 23.18 -12.20
N ALA A 215 20.49 24.32 -12.11
CA ALA A 215 19.38 24.69 -12.97
C ALA A 215 19.87 24.77 -14.43
N ARG A 216 19.81 23.66 -15.15
CA ARG A 216 20.05 23.63 -16.60
C ARG A 216 18.80 24.18 -17.28
N ARG A 217 18.77 25.50 -17.54
CA ARG A 217 17.72 26.17 -18.33
C ARG A 217 17.60 25.47 -19.69
N LYS A 218 16.53 24.71 -19.90
CA LYS A 218 16.11 24.29 -21.24
C LYS A 218 15.48 25.50 -21.91
N ASN A 219 16.12 25.95 -22.98
CA ASN A 219 15.71 27.10 -23.79
C ASN A 219 14.49 26.72 -24.64
N TRP A 220 13.29 26.94 -24.13
CA TRP A 220 12.05 26.79 -24.91
C TRP A 220 11.78 28.10 -25.64
N ARG A 221 12.01 28.13 -26.96
CA ARG A 221 11.58 29.25 -27.80
C ARG A 221 10.05 29.19 -27.91
N VAL A 222 9.38 30.18 -27.32
CA VAL A 222 7.95 30.41 -27.52
C VAL A 222 7.75 31.00 -28.92
N PRO A 223 6.85 30.48 -29.76
CA PRO A 223 6.52 31.11 -31.05
C PRO A 223 5.89 32.49 -30.82
N ALA A 224 6.34 33.50 -31.55
CA ALA A 224 5.73 34.82 -31.53
C ALA A 224 4.29 34.74 -32.06
N GLY A 225 3.32 35.24 -31.28
CA GLY A 225 1.91 35.35 -31.72
C GLY A 225 0.83 35.02 -30.69
N LEU A 226 1.17 34.65 -29.45
CA LEU A 226 0.17 34.42 -28.40
C LEU A 226 -0.14 35.71 -27.61
N PRO A 227 -1.41 36.05 -27.38
CA PRO A 227 -1.79 37.25 -26.62
C PRO A 227 -1.32 37.14 -25.17
N THR A 228 -0.77 38.22 -24.65
CA THR A 228 -0.36 38.35 -23.25
C THR A 228 -1.58 38.24 -22.32
N PRO A 229 -1.48 37.53 -21.18
CA PRO A 229 -2.58 37.45 -20.23
C PRO A 229 -2.80 38.83 -19.59
N THR A 230 -3.97 39.42 -19.81
CA THR A 230 -4.42 40.65 -19.15
C THR A 230 -5.33 40.27 -17.97
N ALA A 231 -5.09 40.85 -16.80
CA ALA A 231 -5.97 40.70 -15.65
C ALA A 231 -6.99 41.85 -15.65
N ARG A 232 -8.26 41.51 -15.43
CA ARG A 232 -9.38 42.47 -15.39
C ARG A 232 -9.48 43.11 -14.01
N ASP A 233 -9.31 44.44 -13.93
CA ASP A 233 -9.53 45.17 -12.68
C ASP A 233 -11.03 45.26 -12.38
N ARG A 234 -11.45 44.74 -11.22
CA ARG A 234 -12.86 44.71 -10.80
C ARG A 234 -13.39 46.04 -10.28
N ARG A 235 -12.54 47.08 -10.09
CA ARG A 235 -13.02 48.40 -9.63
C ARG A 235 -13.21 49.41 -10.75
N THR A 236 -12.45 49.31 -11.85
CA THR A 236 -12.49 50.30 -12.94
C THR A 236 -12.92 49.72 -14.29
N GLY A 237 -13.03 48.39 -14.42
CA GLY A 237 -13.51 47.72 -15.63
C GLY A 237 -12.51 47.70 -16.80
N GLY A 238 -11.32 48.30 -16.65
CA GLY A 238 -10.25 48.28 -17.66
C GLY A 238 -9.30 47.07 -17.54
N TYR A 239 -8.52 46.84 -18.62
CA TYR A 239 -7.45 45.83 -18.66
C TYR A 239 -6.09 46.52 -18.54
N THR A 240 -5.29 46.09 -17.56
CA THR A 240 -3.92 46.59 -17.35
C THR A 240 -2.90 45.47 -17.62
N PRO A 241 -1.79 45.75 -18.33
CA PRO A 241 -0.72 44.78 -18.52
C PRO A 241 0.04 44.55 -17.20
N CYS A 242 0.32 43.30 -16.86
CA CYS A 242 1.11 42.92 -15.69
C CYS A 242 2.58 43.29 -15.90
N SER A 243 2.98 44.49 -15.52
CA SER A 243 4.39 44.91 -15.44
C SER A 243 5.02 44.36 -14.16
N GLY A 244 5.68 43.21 -14.26
CA GLY A 244 6.31 42.57 -13.10
C GLY A 244 7.22 41.40 -13.44
N PHE A 245 8.13 41.58 -14.40
CA PHE A 245 9.30 40.70 -14.55
C PHE A 245 10.48 41.52 -15.09
N LEU A 246 11.09 42.31 -14.21
CA LEU A 246 12.37 42.97 -14.47
C LEU A 246 13.47 41.90 -14.40
N ILE A 247 13.96 41.48 -15.56
CA ILE A 247 15.27 40.85 -15.69
C ILE A 247 16.26 42.01 -15.72
N ALA A 248 17.17 42.04 -14.76
CA ALA A 248 18.31 42.94 -14.78
C ALA A 248 19.23 42.53 -15.95
N ASP A 249 19.32 43.41 -16.95
CA ASP A 249 20.44 43.51 -17.87
C ASP A 249 21.66 44.06 -17.12
N ASP A 250 22.84 43.52 -17.40
CA ASP A 250 24.05 44.33 -17.62
C ASP A 250 25.20 43.46 -18.22
N PRO A 251 26.24 44.06 -18.85
CA PRO A 251 26.61 43.74 -20.22
C PRO A 251 28.08 43.31 -20.38
N ALA A 252 28.43 43.04 -21.65
CA ALA A 252 29.76 42.78 -22.23
C ALA A 252 30.36 41.38 -22.03
#